data_AF-A0A7Y2H9W0-F1
#
_entry.id   AF-A0A7Y2H9W0-F1
#
_cell.length_a   1.000
_cell.length_b   1.000
_cell.length_c   1.000
_cell.angle_alpha   90.00
_cell.angle_beta   90.00
_cell.angle_gamma   90.00
#
_symmetry.space_group_name_H-M   'P 1'
#
loop_
_entity.id
_entity.type
_entity.pdbx_description
1 polymer ?
#
loop_
_entity_poly.entity_id
_entity_poly.type
_entity_poly.pdbx_seq_one_letter_code
_entity_poly.pdbx_strand_id
1 'polypeptide(L)'
;PYPEAPVVWGKIYSWISKKDLLELRAEMYDEDGYLINEILFDDIRDLGGKMLPSVMEYIPVDKPGHKTVMSYHKIDFDMPIKESFFTTQNIKRVR
;
A
#
# COMPACT_ATOMS: atom_id res chain seq x y z
N PRO A 1 -18.71 -4.20 6.50
CA PRO A 1 -18.30 -4.23 5.08
C PRO A 1 -19.53 -4.10 4.17
N TYR A 2 -19.54 -3.16 3.22
CA TYR A 2 -20.67 -3.03 2.28
C TYR A 2 -20.69 -4.24 1.33
N PRO A 3 -21.86 -4.79 0.98
CA PRO A 3 -21.98 -5.94 0.09
C PRO A 3 -21.30 -5.78 -1.27
N GLU A 4 -21.22 -4.53 -1.75
CA GLU A 4 -20.70 -4.17 -3.08
C GLU A 4 -19.24 -3.68 -3.05
N ALA A 5 -18.56 -3.75 -1.89
CA ALA A 5 -17.16 -3.37 -1.84
C ALA A 5 -16.32 -4.42 -2.59
N PRO A 6 -15.52 -4.05 -3.61
CA PRO A 6 -14.64 -4.98 -4.31
C PRO A 6 -13.46 -5.32 -3.39
N VAL A 7 -13.72 -6.15 -2.38
CA VAL A 7 -12.70 -6.72 -1.51
C VAL A 7 -12.14 -7.91 -2.26
N VAL A 8 -10.94 -7.76 -2.81
CA VAL A 8 -10.31 -8.76 -3.69
C VAL A 8 -9.65 -9.90 -2.90
N TRP A 9 -9.45 -9.73 -1.59
CA TRP A 9 -8.72 -10.67 -0.74
C TRP A 9 -9.66 -11.36 0.25
N GLY A 10 -9.63 -12.69 0.29
CA GLY A 10 -10.39 -13.48 1.26
C GLY A 10 -9.85 -13.32 2.69
N LYS A 11 -8.54 -13.06 2.85
CA LYS A 11 -7.91 -12.83 4.16
C LYS A 11 -6.60 -12.07 4.03
N ILE A 12 -6.28 -11.27 5.05
CA ILE A 12 -4.99 -10.58 5.18
C ILE A 12 -4.43 -10.83 6.58
N TYR A 13 -3.17 -11.22 6.69
CA TYR A 13 -2.41 -11.11 7.93
C TYR A 13 -1.50 -9.90 7.84
N SER A 14 -1.52 -9.05 8.86
CA SER A 14 -0.68 -7.85 8.96
C SER A 14 0.18 -7.91 10.21
N TRP A 15 1.47 -7.62 10.06
CA TRP A 15 2.41 -7.53 11.18
C TRP A 15 2.64 -6.07 11.51
N ILE A 16 2.02 -5.63 12.60
CA ILE A 16 2.12 -4.26 13.09
C ILE A 16 3.18 -4.19 14.19
N SER A 17 4.15 -3.31 14.03
CA SER A 17 5.16 -3.04 15.05
C SER A 17 4.50 -2.48 16.31
N LYS A 18 4.85 -3.02 17.49
CA LYS A 18 4.27 -2.54 18.75
C LYS A 18 4.77 -1.16 19.16
N LYS A 19 5.97 -0.79 18.72
CA LYS A 19 6.64 0.45 19.12
C LYS A 19 6.01 1.65 18.42
N ASP A 20 5.91 1.58 17.09
CA ASP A 20 5.57 2.74 16.25
C ASP A 20 4.26 2.53 15.48
N LEU A 21 3.57 1.38 15.68
CA LEU A 21 2.31 1.01 15.01
C LEU A 21 2.39 1.00 13.47
N LEU A 22 3.59 0.80 12.94
CA LEU A 22 3.84 0.65 11.51
C LEU A 22 3.60 -0.79 11.06
N GLU A 23 2.94 -0.98 9.92
CA GLU A 23 2.87 -2.25 9.23
C GLU A 23 4.24 -2.56 8.59
N LEU A 24 4.81 -3.72 8.94
CA LEU A 24 6.14 -4.13 8.48
C LEU A 24 6.07 -5.30 7.49
N ARG A 25 4.95 -6.03 7.50
CA ARG A 25 4.70 -7.15 6.61
C ARG A 25 3.21 -7.34 6.45
N ALA A 26 2.78 -7.77 5.27
CA ALA A 26 1.44 -8.28 5.02
C ALA A 26 1.50 -9.58 4.21
N GLU A 27 0.54 -10.48 4.46
CA GLU A 27 0.30 -11.67 3.66
C GLU A 27 -1.13 -11.62 3.14
N MET A 28 -1.29 -11.71 1.82
CA MET A 28 -2.57 -11.55 1.12
C MET A 28 -3.04 -12.90 0.58
N TYR A 29 -4.23 -13.33 1.01
CA TYR A 29 -4.83 -14.59 0.62
C TYR A 29 -6.07 -14.37 -0.24
N ASP A 30 -6.28 -15.25 -1.21
CA ASP A 30 -7.51 -15.29 -1.99
C ASP A 30 -8.69 -15.88 -1.19
N GLU A 31 -9.84 -16.01 -1.85
CA GLU A 31 -11.10 -16.52 -1.27
C GLU A 31 -11.01 -18.00 -0.85
N ASP A 32 -10.14 -18.76 -1.50
CA ASP A 32 -9.88 -20.18 -1.19
C ASP A 32 -8.81 -20.36 -0.11
N GLY A 33 -8.19 -19.27 0.35
CA GLY A 33 -7.20 -19.26 1.42
C GLY A 33 -5.78 -19.58 0.97
N TYR A 34 -5.47 -19.46 -0.33
CA TYR A 34 -4.11 -19.56 -0.85
C TYR A 34 -3.37 -18.24 -0.69
N LEU A 35 -2.10 -18.29 -0.26
CA LEU A 35 -1.25 -17.12 -0.17
C LEU A 35 -0.85 -16.68 -1.60
N ILE A 36 -1.26 -15.49 -2.00
CA ILE A 36 -0.99 -14.95 -3.34
C ILE A 36 0.20 -14.00 -3.32
N ASN A 37 0.25 -13.10 -2.33
CA ASN A 37 1.31 -12.10 -2.24
C ASN A 37 1.82 -11.91 -0.82
N GLU A 38 3.11 -11.65 -0.71
CA GLU A 38 3.74 -11.11 0.47
C GLU A 38 4.12 -9.65 0.20
N ILE A 39 3.83 -8.78 1.17
CA ILE A 39 4.26 -7.38 1.16
C ILE A 39 5.27 -7.18 2.28
N LEU A 40 6.43 -6.62 1.96
CA LEU A 40 7.45 -6.23 2.94
C LEU A 40 7.60 -4.71 2.94
N PHE A 41 7.74 -4.13 4.13
CA PHE A 41 7.93 -2.69 4.30
C PHE A 41 9.26 -2.43 4.98
N ASP A 42 10.04 -1.49 4.44
CA ASP A 42 11.39 -1.19 4.90
C ASP A 42 11.73 0.30 4.77
N ASP A 43 12.94 0.66 5.19
CA ASP A 43 13.50 2.01 5.19
C ASP A 43 12.59 3.02 5.90
N ILE A 44 12.42 2.80 7.21
CA ILE A 44 11.58 3.65 8.06
C ILE A 44 12.30 4.98 8.29
N ARG A 45 11.73 6.05 7.74
CA ARG A 45 12.29 7.41 7.81
C ARG A 45 11.20 8.46 7.93
N ASP A 46 11.61 9.69 8.23
CA ASP A 46 10.69 10.83 8.22
C ASP A 46 10.24 11.11 6.78
N LEU A 47 8.93 11.03 6.57
CA LEU A 47 8.25 11.44 5.37
C LEU A 47 7.19 12.45 5.80
N GLY A 48 7.42 13.73 5.55
CA GLY A 48 6.45 14.79 5.85
C GLY A 48 6.15 14.96 7.34
N GLY A 49 7.14 14.76 8.21
CA GLY A 49 6.97 14.88 9.67
C GLY A 49 6.39 13.64 10.35
N LYS A 50 6.33 12.50 9.66
CA LYS A 50 5.89 11.20 10.19
C LYS A 50 6.92 10.13 9.87
N MET A 51 7.27 9.30 10.86
CA MET A 51 8.08 8.10 10.64
C MET A 51 7.23 7.05 9.93
N LEU A 52 7.59 6.70 8.70
CA LEU A 52 6.87 5.74 7.88
C LEU A 52 7.85 4.86 7.10
N PRO A 53 7.49 3.61 6.75
CA PRO A 53 8.25 2.85 5.77
C PRO A 53 8.24 3.58 4.44
N SER A 54 9.41 3.85 3.90
CA SER A 54 9.53 4.54 2.61
C SER A 54 9.70 3.58 1.44
N VAL A 55 9.91 2.29 1.70
CA VAL A 55 9.97 1.24 0.69
C VAL A 55 8.91 0.18 0.97
N MET A 56 8.20 -0.22 -0.07
CA MET A 56 7.27 -1.35 -0.07
C MET A 56 7.69 -2.31 -1.20
N GLU A 57 7.92 -3.58 -0.85
CA GLU A 57 8.11 -4.65 -1.82
C GLU A 57 6.87 -5.52 -1.88
N TYR A 58 6.32 -5.70 -3.08
CA TYR A 58 5.17 -6.54 -3.36
C TYR A 58 5.63 -7.78 -4.13
N ILE A 59 5.52 -8.95 -3.51
CA ILE A 59 6.15 -10.19 -3.95
C ILE A 59 5.07 -11.24 -4.25
N PRO A 60 4.81 -11.57 -5.53
CA PRO A 60 3.95 -12.68 -5.91
C PRO A 60 4.60 -14.02 -5.56
N VAL A 61 3.89 -14.85 -4.79
CA VAL A 61 4.42 -16.13 -4.29
C VAL A 61 4.58 -17.18 -5.41
N ASP A 62 3.75 -17.10 -6.45
CA ASP A 62 3.75 -18.04 -7.58
C ASP A 62 4.80 -17.72 -8.65
N LYS A 63 5.50 -16.59 -8.55
CA LYS A 63 6.48 -16.10 -9.54
C LYS A 63 7.82 -15.80 -8.89
N PRO A 64 8.63 -16.83 -8.58
CA PRO A 64 9.92 -16.65 -7.93
C PRO A 64 10.81 -15.63 -8.65
N GLY A 65 11.39 -14.71 -7.89
CA GLY A 65 12.27 -13.65 -8.41
C GLY A 65 11.54 -12.44 -8.99
N HIS A 66 10.21 -12.47 -9.13
CA HIS A 66 9.42 -11.29 -9.49
C HIS A 66 9.05 -10.51 -8.23
N LYS A 67 9.19 -9.18 -8.30
CA LYS A 67 8.63 -8.25 -7.33
C LYS A 67 8.39 -6.88 -7.94
N THR A 68 7.48 -6.14 -7.35
CA THR A 68 7.33 -4.69 -7.56
C THR A 68 7.89 -3.98 -6.34
N VAL A 69 8.76 -3.00 -6.54
CA VAL A 69 9.29 -2.16 -5.45
C VAL A 69 8.76 -0.75 -5.63
N MET A 70 8.11 -0.22 -4.61
CA MET A 70 7.63 1.16 -4.55
C MET A 70 8.43 1.93 -3.50
N SER A 71 8.96 3.08 -3.90
CA SER A 71 9.75 3.95 -3.03
C SER A 71 9.10 5.34 -2.93
N TYR A 72 8.72 5.74 -1.71
CA TYR A 72 8.28 7.09 -1.42
C TYR A 72 9.48 7.99 -1.24
N HIS A 73 9.63 9.01 -2.09
CA HIS A 73 10.72 9.99 -1.96
C HIS A 73 10.35 11.14 -1.02
N LYS A 74 9.12 11.65 -1.14
CA LYS A 74 8.58 12.78 -0.40
C LYS A 74 7.07 12.58 -0.20
N ILE A 75 6.56 12.97 0.96
CA ILE A 75 5.13 13.04 1.24
C ILE A 75 4.85 14.43 1.84
N ASP A 76 3.86 15.12 1.30
CA ASP A 76 3.33 16.37 1.83
C ASP A 76 1.92 16.11 2.36
N PHE A 77 1.71 16.24 3.67
CA PHE A 77 0.40 16.11 4.31
C PHE A 77 -0.36 17.43 4.30
N ASP A 78 -1.69 17.36 4.40
CA ASP A 78 -2.59 18.50 4.51
C ASP A 78 -2.47 19.53 3.37
N MET A 79 -2.02 19.10 2.19
CA MET A 79 -1.98 19.94 1.00
C MET A 79 -3.41 20.30 0.57
N PRO A 80 -3.74 21.60 0.37
CA PRO A 80 -5.07 22.00 -0.05
C PRO A 80 -5.30 21.66 -1.53
N ILE A 81 -5.95 20.53 -1.79
CA ILE A 81 -6.37 20.11 -3.14
C ILE A 81 -7.87 20.40 -3.29
N LYS A 82 -8.23 21.20 -4.30
CA LYS A 82 -9.64 21.53 -4.58
C LYS A 82 -10.40 20.26 -4.99
N GLU A 83 -11.65 20.12 -4.57
CA GLU A 83 -12.48 18.97 -4.95
C GLU A 83 -12.60 18.79 -6.48
N SER A 84 -12.64 19.90 -7.21
CA SER A 84 -12.68 19.90 -8.68
C SER A 84 -11.43 19.29 -9.33
N PHE A 85 -10.36 19.05 -8.57
CA PHE A 85 -9.20 18.27 -9.02
C PHE A 85 -9.59 16.82 -9.32
N PHE A 86 -10.43 16.21 -8.49
CA PHE A 86 -10.80 14.79 -8.56
C PHE A 86 -11.95 14.54 -9.56
N THR A 87 -11.73 14.92 -10.82
CA THR A 87 -12.69 14.72 -11.91
C THR A 87 -12.09 13.87 -13.03
N THR A 88 -12.93 13.09 -13.71
CA THR A 88 -12.50 12.27 -14.87
C THR A 88 -11.91 13.13 -15.99
N GLN A 89 -12.36 14.38 -16.13
CA GLN A 89 -11.80 15.32 -17.09
C GLN A 89 -10.35 15.70 -16.77
N ASN A 90 -10.00 15.82 -15.48
CA ASN A 90 -8.64 16.16 -15.08
C ASN A 90 -7.65 15.01 -15.29
N ILE A 91 -8.09 13.74 -15.22
CA ILE A 91 -7.24 12.57 -15.54
C ILE A 91 -6.61 12.71 -16.94
N LYS A 92 -7.35 13.25 -17.92
CA LYS A 92 -6.86 13.44 -19.30
C LYS A 92 -5.93 14.64 -19.48
N ARG A 93 -5.84 15.52 -18.47
CA ARG A 93 -5.14 16.82 -18.55
C ARG A 93 -3.82 16.84 -17.79
N VAL A 94 -3.66 15.99 -16.79
CA VAL A 94 -2.41 15.81 -16.06
C VAL A 94 -1.38 15.23 -17.02
N ARG A 95 -0.32 16.00 -17.30
CA ARG A 95 0.89 15.58 -18.02
C ARG A 95 2.06 15.60 -17.06
#